data_AF-A0A2W1ZB58-F1
#
_entry.id   AF-A0A2W1ZB58-F1
#
_cell.length_a   1.000
_cell.length_b   1.000
_cell.length_c   1.000
_cell.angle_alpha   90.00
_cell.angle_beta   90.00
_cell.angle_gamma   90.00
#
_symmetry.space_group_name_H-M   'P 1'
#
loop_
_entity.id
_entity.type
_entity.pdbx_description
1 polymer ?
#
loop_
_entity_poly.entity_id
_entity_poly.type
_entity_poly.pdbx_seq_one_letter_code
_entity_poly.pdbx_strand_id
1 'polypeptide(L)' 'MTVTITPATTDRSVLLGRPTPEGPSLTVTGRFALPADLPRGDAVLGVHSHDGDGSGADVPVVIR' A
#
# COMPACT_ATOMS: atom_id res chain seq x y z
N MET A 1 -1.46 9.35 -1.11
CA MET A 1 -2.51 9.41 -0.07
C MET A 1 -3.49 10.53 -0.42
N THR A 2 -4.78 10.31 -0.23
CA THR A 2 -5.85 11.30 -0.42
C THR A 2 -6.60 11.46 0.89
N VAL A 3 -6.76 12.70 1.36
CA VAL A 3 -7.53 13.00 2.58
C VAL A 3 -8.88 13.55 2.16
N THR A 4 -9.95 12.90 2.60
CA THR A 4 -11.33 13.29 2.34
C THR A 4 -12.11 13.37 3.64
N ILE A 5 -13.06 14.32 3.75
CA ILE A 5 -14.08 14.32 4.80
C ILE A 5 -15.44 14.11 4.15
N THR A 6 -16.28 13.27 4.75
CA THR A 6 -17.69 13.11 4.40
C THR A 6 -18.53 13.63 5.57
N PRO A 7 -19.09 14.85 5.51
CA PRO A 7 -19.93 15.38 6.57
C PRO A 7 -21.25 14.61 6.64
N ALA A 8 -21.65 14.18 7.85
CA ALA A 8 -22.89 13.43 8.08
C ALA A 8 -24.16 14.18 7.64
N THR A 9 -24.10 15.51 7.56
CA THR A 9 -25.22 16.37 7.15
C THR A 9 -25.44 16.40 5.64
N THR A 10 -24.43 16.05 4.84
CA THR A 10 -24.49 16.16 3.38
C THR A 10 -24.23 14.84 2.67
N ASP A 11 -23.59 13.88 3.34
CA ASP A 11 -23.16 12.58 2.82
C ASP A 11 -22.34 12.68 1.51
N ARG A 12 -21.72 13.84 1.30
CA ARG A 12 -20.87 14.12 0.14
C ARG A 12 -19.42 14.16 0.57
N SER A 13 -18.59 13.34 -0.06
CA SER A 13 -17.16 13.33 0.21
C SER A 13 -16.50 14.55 -0.42
N VAL A 14 -15.74 15.29 0.39
CA VAL A 14 -14.98 16.48 -0.02
C VAL A 14 -13.49 16.17 0.10
N LEU A 15 -12.77 16.31 -1.01
CA LEU A 15 -11.31 16.20 -1.03
C LEU A 15 -10.70 17.40 -0.31
N LEU A 16 -9.91 17.13 0.74
CA LEU A 16 -9.20 18.16 1.50
C LEU A 16 -7.78 18.37 0.98
N GLY A 17 -7.15 17.31 0.47
CA GLY A 17 -5.80 17.40 -0.04
C GLY A 17 -5.23 16.07 -0.52
N ARG A 18 -4.10 16.19 -1.23
CA ARG A 18 -3.24 15.10 -1.65
C ARG A 18 -1.86 15.37 -1.08
N PRO A 19 -1.65 15.14 0.23
CA PRO A 19 -0.37 15.44 0.84
C PRO A 19 0.74 14.66 0.12
N THR A 20 1.83 15.37 -0.17
CA THR A 20 3.07 14.77 -0.64
C THR A 20 3.76 14.16 0.58
N PRO A 21 4.27 12.92 0.51
CA PRO A 21 5.07 12.36 1.59
C PRO A 21 6.26 13.27 1.87
N GLU A 22 6.44 13.65 3.14
CA GLU A 22 7.58 14.44 3.61
C GLU A 22 8.50 13.57 4.46
N GLY A 23 9.82 13.78 4.36
CA GLY A 23 10.82 13.05 5.13
C GLY A 23 11.82 12.25 4.26
N PRO A 24 12.79 11.58 4.90
CA PRO A 24 13.80 10.81 4.21
C PRO A 24 13.17 9.60 3.51
N SER A 25 13.45 9.47 2.21
CA SER A 25 13.14 8.24 1.47
C SER A 25 14.17 7.16 1.84
N LEU A 26 13.67 6.02 2.31
CA LEU A 26 14.51 4.88 2.68
C LEU A 26 14.27 3.74 1.69
N THR A 27 15.35 3.17 1.16
CA THR A 27 15.26 1.96 0.34
C THR A 27 15.44 0.75 1.24
N VAL A 28 14.41 -0.10 1.31
CA VAL A 28 14.47 -1.38 2.03
C VAL A 28 14.69 -2.49 1.01
N THR A 29 15.65 -3.37 1.26
CA THR A 29 15.92 -4.55 0.44
C THR A 29 15.88 -5.80 1.31
N GLY A 30 15.13 -6.81 0.87
CA GLY A 30 14.98 -8.07 1.58
C GLY A 30 14.91 -9.25 0.61
N ARG A 31 15.14 -10.46 1.13
CA ARG A 31 14.93 -11.71 0.42
C ARG A 31 14.11 -12.64 1.31
N PHE A 32 13.20 -13.37 0.70
CA PHE A 32 12.40 -14.40 1.36
C PHE A 32 12.27 -15.59 0.42
N ALA A 33 12.13 -16.78 1.01
CA ALA A 33 11.82 -17.98 0.26
C ALA A 33 10.30 -18.07 0.06
N LEU A 34 9.88 -18.49 -1.14
CA LEU A 34 8.48 -18.81 -1.38
C LEU A 34 8.18 -20.23 -0.88
N PRO A 35 6.98 -20.48 -0.31
CA PRO A 35 6.51 -21.83 -0.04
C PRO A 35 6.50 -22.68 -1.31
N ALA A 36 6.85 -23.97 -1.17
CA ALA A 36 6.96 -24.88 -2.32
C ALA A 36 5.61 -25.22 -2.96
N ASP A 37 4.51 -25.04 -2.23
CA ASP A 37 3.13 -25.32 -2.60
C ASP A 37 2.39 -24.09 -3.15
N LEU A 38 3.10 -22.97 -3.37
CA LEU A 38 2.50 -21.75 -3.89
C LEU A 38 1.99 -21.98 -5.33
N PRO A 39 0.70 -21.70 -5.62
CA PRO A 39 0.17 -21.82 -6.97
C PRO A 39 0.90 -20.91 -7.95
N ARG A 40 1.17 -21.43 -9.15
CA ARG A 40 1.75 -20.65 -10.25
C ARG A 40 0.69 -19.77 -10.91
N GLY A 41 1.11 -18.61 -11.41
CA GLY A 41 0.26 -17.68 -12.14
C GLY A 41 0.36 -16.24 -11.64
N ASP A 42 -0.63 -15.45 -12.00
CA ASP A 42 -0.73 -14.04 -11.64
C ASP A 42 -0.99 -13.87 -10.14
N ALA A 43 -0.25 -12.97 -9.51
CA ALA A 43 -0.37 -12.66 -8.09
C ALA A 43 -0.08 -11.17 -7.82
N VAL A 44 -0.31 -10.75 -6.58
CA VAL A 44 0.01 -9.40 -6.09
C VAL A 44 1.00 -9.54 -4.93
N LEU A 45 2.13 -8.85 -5.00
CA LEU A 45 3.09 -8.72 -3.92
C LEU A 45 2.81 -7.42 -3.15
N GLY A 46 2.34 -7.56 -1.91
CA GLY A 46 2.15 -6.45 -0.97
C GLY A 46 3.32 -6.32 0.00
N VAL A 47 3.82 -5.10 0.17
CA VAL A 47 4.80 -4.74 1.20
C VAL A 47 4.18 -3.65 2.06
N HIS A 48 3.92 -3.95 3.33
CA HIS A 48 3.25 -3.04 4.25
C HIS A 48 4.08 -2.83 5.51
N SER A 49 4.17 -1.58 5.96
CA SER A 49 4.67 -1.23 7.29
C SER A 49 3.59 -1.51 8.32
N HIS A 50 3.93 -2.30 9.32
CA HIS A 50 3.09 -2.53 10.50
C HIS A 50 3.09 -1.31 11.44
N ASP A 51 4.21 -0.58 11.49
CA ASP A 51 4.38 0.56 12.39
C ASP A 51 4.01 1.89 11.70
N GLY A 52 3.32 2.77 12.42
CA GLY A 52 2.92 4.12 11.96
C GLY A 52 1.62 4.16 11.14
N ASP A 53 1.52 5.11 10.21
CA ASP A 53 0.30 5.43 9.42
C ASP A 53 -0.05 4.40 8.32
N GLY A 54 0.41 3.14 8.43
CA GLY A 54 0.03 2.06 7.51
C GLY A 54 0.47 2.29 6.06
N SER A 55 1.74 2.62 5.85
CA SER A 55 2.30 2.79 4.50
C SER A 55 2.58 1.44 3.85
N GLY A 56 2.27 1.30 2.56
CA GLY A 56 2.60 0.10 1.80
C GLY A 56 2.46 0.29 0.30
N ALA A 57 2.91 -0.73 -0.43
CA ALA A 57 2.83 -0.79 -1.87
C ALA A 57 2.46 -2.20 -2.33
N ASP A 58 1.59 -2.27 -3.34
CA ASP A 58 1.15 -3.49 -3.98
C ASP A 58 1.63 -3.48 -5.44
N VAL A 59 2.26 -4.57 -5.87
CA VAL A 59 2.78 -4.70 -7.24
C VAL A 59 2.33 -6.03 -7.85
N PRO A 60 1.76 -6.04 -9.07
CA PRO A 60 1.47 -7.27 -9.79
C PRO A 60 2.75 -8.06 -10.10
N VAL A 61 2.72 -9.38 -9.88
CA VAL A 61 3.83 -10.31 -10.14
C VAL A 61 3.33 -11.61 -10.75
N VAL A 62 4.25 -12.41 -11.29
CA VAL A 62 3.95 -13.76 -11.80
C VAL A 62 4.80 -14.78 -11.05
N ILE A 63 4.14 -15.74 -10.41
CA ILE A 63 4.78 -16.89 -9.75
C ILE A 63 5.04 -17.96 -10.82
N ARG A 64 6.32 -18.36 -10.97
CA ARG A 64 6.79 -19.31 -11.99
C ARG A 64 7.14 -20.68 -11.41
#